data_AF-A0A0A7PGR6-F1
#
_entry.id   AF-A0A0A7PGR6-F1
#
_cell.length_a   1.000
_cell.length_b   1.000
_cell.length_c   1.000
_cell.angle_alpha   90.00
_cell.angle_beta   90.00
_cell.angle_gamma   90.00
#
_symmetry.space_group_name_H-M   'P 1'
#
loop_
_entity.id
_entity.type
_entity.pdbx_description
1 polymer ?
#
loop_
_entity_poly.entity_id
_entity_poly.type
_entity_poly.pdbx_seq_one_letter_code
_entity_poly.pdbx_strand_id
1 'polypeptide(L)'
;MARKFLYVIAAIILLIVAAGVVYQLFPGWIARTAFVPSTEFKPQAAVAPNAYDDPEMWFARPGMEKDPSAWRPAADGRETPGTEDAKTGGQLIPPANAAQTTGETPFPQGDAAVFFVHPTSYYSRSSWNAPLEDRDSDHRANLFVQGMASAFADAGEIWAPRYRQATLGAFLAEDRVTAGKAIDSAYRDVEEAFDAFLAAQPKDRPIILAGHSQGALHLTTLLRTRIAGTPLAKRIVAAYVIGWPISLDTDLAGLGLPACQTPEQKGCILGWASFADPADPVMVTDAYDGTIGFDGRPRAGTRMLCTNPLTGVPDTEAPAEANLGTLKPTEGFKSGSLIAGRIGARCDDTRGFLMIGDAEVAKNYVVAGYVLPGNNYHVYDITLFWANVRADALRRLATYEGKPSPVPPPAAPTAPPPASAASSPRT
;
A
#
# COMPACT_ATOMS: atom_id res chain seq x y z
N MET A 1 -0.95 -48.62 -29.60
CA MET A 1 -1.24 -47.95 -28.31
C MET A 1 -0.32 -46.75 -28.08
N ALA A 2 1.01 -46.90 -28.13
CA ALA A 2 1.97 -45.80 -27.92
C ALA A 2 1.79 -44.57 -28.84
N ARG A 3 1.49 -44.75 -30.13
CA ARG A 3 1.27 -43.63 -31.07
C ARG A 3 0.03 -42.77 -30.74
N LYS A 4 -1.06 -43.39 -30.28
CA LYS A 4 -2.26 -42.66 -29.83
C LYS A 4 -2.00 -41.89 -28.53
N PHE A 5 -1.24 -42.50 -27.61
CA PHE A 5 -0.80 -41.85 -26.38
C PHE A 5 0.09 -40.62 -26.68
N LEU A 6 1.05 -40.73 -27.60
CA LEU A 6 1.88 -39.59 -28.00
C LEU A 6 1.09 -38.43 -28.62
N TYR A 7 0.05 -38.73 -29.41
CA TYR A 7 -0.83 -37.67 -29.94
C TYR A 7 -1.65 -36.97 -28.84
N VAL A 8 -2.08 -37.70 -27.81
CA VAL A 8 -2.76 -37.10 -26.65
C VAL A 8 -1.80 -36.20 -25.86
N ILE A 9 -0.58 -36.66 -25.59
CA ILE A 9 0.43 -35.84 -24.91
C ILE A 9 0.79 -34.60 -25.74
N ALA A 10 1.00 -34.75 -27.05
CA ALA A 10 1.28 -33.62 -27.93
C ALA A 10 0.11 -32.61 -27.96
N ALA A 11 -1.14 -33.08 -27.98
CA ALA A 11 -2.32 -32.21 -27.90
C ALA A 11 -2.39 -31.47 -26.56
N ILE A 12 -2.10 -32.14 -25.44
CA ILE A 12 -2.04 -31.49 -24.11
C ILE A 12 -0.94 -30.43 -24.08
N ILE A 13 0.26 -30.73 -24.60
CA ILE A 13 1.37 -29.76 -24.67
C ILE A 13 0.95 -28.56 -25.52
N LEU A 14 0.34 -28.77 -26.69
CA LEU A 14 -0.14 -27.68 -27.54
C LEU A 14 -1.20 -26.84 -26.85
N LEU A 15 -2.11 -27.45 -26.07
CA LEU A 15 -3.11 -26.73 -25.29
C LEU A 15 -2.47 -25.91 -24.16
N ILE A 16 -1.47 -26.46 -23.45
CA ILE A 16 -0.74 -25.74 -22.41
C ILE A 16 0.03 -24.56 -23.01
N VAL A 17 0.71 -24.78 -24.15
CA VAL A 17 1.43 -23.72 -24.86
C VAL A 17 0.44 -22.65 -25.36
N ALA A 18 -0.68 -23.03 -25.96
CA ALA A 18 -1.70 -22.09 -26.41
C ALA A 18 -2.31 -21.30 -25.24
N ALA A 19 -2.62 -21.95 -24.12
CA ALA A 19 -3.08 -21.27 -22.91
C ALA A 19 -2.02 -20.32 -22.35
N GLY A 20 -0.76 -20.72 -22.34
CA GLY A 20 0.37 -19.87 -21.95
C GLY A 20 0.52 -18.65 -22.87
N VAL A 21 0.39 -18.83 -24.18
CA VAL A 21 0.41 -17.73 -25.16
C VAL A 21 -0.77 -16.78 -24.94
N VAL A 22 -1.99 -17.30 -24.75
CA VAL A 22 -3.17 -16.46 -24.45
C VAL A 22 -2.98 -15.69 -23.14
N TYR A 23 -2.38 -16.31 -22.12
CA TYR A 23 -2.07 -15.66 -20.85
C TYR A 23 -1.05 -14.52 -21.00
N GLN A 24 -0.02 -14.73 -21.81
CA GLN A 24 0.98 -13.71 -22.08
C GLN A 24 0.45 -12.57 -22.96
N LEU A 25 -0.40 -12.86 -23.94
CA LEU A 25 -0.93 -11.86 -24.87
C LEU A 25 -2.14 -11.08 -24.32
N PHE A 26 -2.94 -11.70 -23.45
CA PHE A 26 -4.20 -11.12 -22.97
C PHE A 26 -4.38 -11.18 -21.44
N PRO A 27 -3.37 -10.77 -20.63
CA PRO A 27 -3.44 -10.90 -19.18
C PRO A 27 -4.63 -10.14 -18.56
N GLY A 28 -4.95 -8.94 -19.09
CA GLY A 28 -6.08 -8.15 -18.62
C GLY A 28 -7.45 -8.78 -18.89
N TRP A 29 -7.63 -9.46 -20.04
CA TRP A 29 -8.89 -10.16 -20.35
C TRP A 29 -9.07 -11.38 -19.44
N ILE A 30 -8.00 -12.13 -19.17
CA ILE A 30 -8.03 -13.26 -18.23
C ILE A 30 -8.37 -12.78 -16.82
N ALA A 31 -7.69 -11.73 -16.34
CA ALA A 31 -7.95 -11.17 -15.02
C ALA A 31 -9.41 -10.73 -14.88
N ARG A 32 -9.97 -10.04 -15.89
CA ARG A 32 -11.38 -9.66 -15.89
C ARG A 32 -12.32 -10.85 -15.82
N THR A 33 -12.09 -11.86 -16.66
CA THR A 33 -12.90 -13.09 -16.68
C THR A 33 -12.79 -13.85 -15.36
N ALA A 34 -11.64 -13.78 -14.70
CA ALA A 34 -11.37 -14.47 -13.44
C ALA A 34 -11.84 -13.72 -12.19
N PHE A 35 -12.02 -12.41 -12.21
CA PHE A 35 -12.27 -11.68 -10.96
C PHE A 35 -13.48 -10.76 -11.01
N VAL A 36 -13.94 -10.33 -12.19
CA VAL A 36 -15.11 -9.46 -12.31
C VAL A 36 -16.38 -10.28 -12.07
N PRO A 37 -17.24 -9.89 -11.11
CA PRO A 37 -18.53 -10.54 -10.92
C PRO A 37 -19.41 -10.42 -12.15
N SER A 38 -20.08 -11.53 -12.50
CA SER A 38 -21.17 -11.53 -13.49
C SER A 38 -22.54 -11.34 -12.85
N THR A 39 -22.60 -11.23 -11.52
CA THR A 39 -23.85 -11.02 -10.77
C THR A 39 -24.26 -9.56 -10.77
N GLU A 40 -25.56 -9.30 -10.62
CA GLU A 40 -26.05 -7.94 -10.42
C GLU A 40 -25.51 -7.33 -9.12
N PHE A 41 -25.24 -6.02 -9.15
CA PHE A 41 -24.88 -5.30 -7.94
C PHE A 41 -26.05 -5.26 -6.96
N LYS A 42 -25.78 -5.68 -5.73
CA LYS A 42 -26.69 -5.59 -4.61
C LYS A 42 -26.33 -4.36 -3.77
N PRO A 43 -27.21 -3.36 -3.65
CA PRO A 43 -27.00 -2.22 -2.77
C PRO A 43 -26.70 -2.67 -1.34
N GLN A 44 -25.63 -2.13 -0.76
CA GLN A 44 -25.26 -2.40 0.62
C GLN A 44 -26.01 -1.44 1.54
N ALA A 45 -26.81 -1.98 2.47
CA ALA A 45 -27.41 -1.19 3.54
C ALA A 45 -26.32 -0.52 4.37
N ALA A 46 -26.56 0.70 4.85
CA ALA A 46 -25.65 1.34 5.80
C ALA A 46 -25.47 0.44 7.02
N VAL A 47 -24.25 0.37 7.56
CA VAL A 47 -24.04 -0.24 8.88
C VAL A 47 -24.80 0.55 9.94
N ALA A 48 -25.05 -0.06 11.09
CA ALA A 48 -25.61 0.67 12.23
C ALA A 48 -24.65 1.82 12.64
N PRO A 49 -25.15 2.99 13.09
CA PRO A 49 -24.31 4.13 13.50
C PRO A 49 -23.33 3.86 14.66
N ASN A 50 -23.43 2.69 15.29
CA ASN A 50 -22.56 2.26 16.38
C ASN A 50 -21.89 0.91 16.06
N ALA A 51 -21.90 0.49 14.79
CA ALA A 51 -21.35 -0.81 14.39
C ALA A 51 -19.87 -0.95 14.78
N TYR A 52 -19.10 0.14 14.70
CA TYR A 52 -17.67 0.13 15.02
C TYR A 52 -17.35 0.30 16.52
N ASP A 53 -18.35 0.36 17.41
CA ASP A 53 -18.13 0.15 18.85
C ASP A 53 -17.72 -1.31 19.13
N ASP A 54 -18.21 -2.23 18.29
CA ASP A 54 -17.92 -3.67 18.36
C ASP A 54 -16.45 -3.95 18.02
N PRO A 55 -15.68 -4.60 18.92
CA PRO A 55 -14.32 -5.06 18.63
C PRO A 55 -14.19 -5.93 17.39
N GLU A 56 -15.21 -6.71 17.02
CA GLU A 56 -15.15 -7.61 15.85
C GLU A 56 -15.18 -6.85 14.51
N MET A 57 -15.59 -5.58 14.52
CA MET A 57 -15.55 -4.68 13.36
C MET A 57 -14.16 -4.07 13.12
N TRP A 58 -13.14 -4.55 13.82
CA TRP A 58 -11.75 -4.11 13.65
C TRP A 58 -10.83 -5.30 13.40
N PHE A 59 -9.97 -5.18 12.41
CA PHE A 59 -8.83 -6.09 12.26
C PHE A 59 -7.68 -5.72 13.21
N ALA A 60 -7.57 -4.44 13.57
CA ALA A 60 -6.66 -3.97 14.61
C ALA A 60 -7.31 -2.80 15.36
N ARG A 61 -7.20 -2.80 16.69
CA ARG A 61 -7.51 -1.68 17.58
C ARG A 61 -6.84 -1.90 18.94
N PRO A 62 -6.53 -0.84 19.69
CA PRO A 62 -6.01 -0.95 21.05
C PRO A 62 -6.87 -1.87 21.93
N GLY A 63 -6.19 -2.74 22.68
CA GLY A 63 -6.82 -3.70 23.59
C GLY A 63 -7.20 -5.05 22.96
N MET A 64 -6.96 -5.29 21.67
CA MET A 64 -7.12 -6.63 21.09
C MET A 64 -5.99 -7.57 21.54
N GLU A 65 -6.36 -8.80 21.92
CA GLU A 65 -5.40 -9.82 22.37
C GLU A 65 -4.47 -10.30 21.23
N LYS A 66 -5.02 -10.46 20.04
CA LYS A 66 -4.32 -10.92 18.83
C LYS A 66 -4.32 -9.84 17.76
N ASP A 67 -3.75 -8.69 18.07
CA ASP A 67 -3.64 -7.58 17.12
C ASP A 67 -2.59 -7.90 16.04
N PRO A 68 -2.97 -8.12 14.77
CA PRO A 68 -2.03 -8.39 13.67
C PRO A 68 -1.05 -7.24 13.46
N SER A 69 -1.45 -5.99 13.72
CA SER A 69 -0.61 -4.80 13.54
C SER A 69 0.52 -4.69 14.57
N ALA A 70 0.41 -5.42 15.68
CA ALA A 70 1.44 -5.50 16.72
C ALA A 70 2.60 -6.46 16.35
N TRP A 71 2.51 -7.15 15.22
CA TRP A 71 3.58 -8.00 14.71
C TRP A 71 4.83 -7.19 14.34
N ARG A 72 6.01 -7.83 14.46
CA ARG A 72 7.31 -7.19 14.32
C ARG A 72 8.31 -8.19 13.70
N PRO A 73 8.94 -7.92 12.53
CA PRO A 73 9.97 -8.80 11.99
C PRO A 73 11.30 -8.65 12.76
N ALA A 74 12.04 -9.74 12.96
CA ALA A 74 13.34 -9.67 13.62
C ALA A 74 14.32 -8.76 12.87
N ALA A 75 14.99 -7.87 13.61
CA ALA A 75 15.93 -6.90 13.06
C ALA A 75 17.18 -7.56 12.45
N ASP A 76 17.58 -8.71 12.98
CA ASP A 76 18.77 -9.45 12.54
C ASP A 76 18.52 -10.31 11.29
N GLY A 77 17.38 -10.11 10.62
CA GLY A 77 17.00 -10.83 9.41
C GLY A 77 16.53 -12.27 9.66
N ARG A 78 16.44 -12.72 10.91
CA ARG A 78 15.82 -14.01 11.22
C ARG A 78 14.34 -14.01 10.84
N GLU A 79 13.85 -15.19 10.50
CA GLU A 79 12.44 -15.42 10.25
C GLU A 79 11.64 -15.22 11.54
N THR A 80 10.54 -14.48 11.43
CA THR A 80 9.61 -14.25 12.52
C THR A 80 8.23 -14.82 12.18
N PRO A 81 7.72 -15.78 12.97
CA PRO A 81 6.36 -16.29 12.81
C PRO A 81 5.30 -15.19 13.00
N GLY A 82 4.15 -15.36 12.35
CA GLY A 82 3.02 -14.44 12.43
C GLY A 82 2.32 -14.41 13.78
N THR A 83 1.31 -13.54 13.90
CA THR A 83 0.54 -13.36 15.15
C THR A 83 -0.33 -14.54 15.54
N GLU A 84 -0.52 -15.53 14.66
CA GLU A 84 -1.17 -16.80 15.01
C GLU A 84 -0.36 -17.57 16.08
N ASP A 85 0.97 -17.38 16.14
CA ASP A 85 1.91 -18.15 16.98
C ASP A 85 2.77 -17.30 17.96
N ALA A 86 2.69 -15.97 17.94
CA ALA A 86 3.61 -15.08 18.68
C ALA A 86 2.96 -14.15 19.72
N LYS A 87 3.66 -13.92 20.85
CA LYS A 87 3.31 -12.90 21.86
C LYS A 87 3.78 -11.51 21.43
N THR A 88 2.93 -10.50 21.65
CA THR A 88 3.18 -9.08 21.37
C THR A 88 4.40 -8.55 22.13
N GLY A 89 5.37 -7.98 21.40
CA GLY A 89 6.58 -7.37 21.96
C GLY A 89 6.52 -5.85 21.85
N GLY A 90 6.54 -5.15 22.99
CA GLY A 90 6.57 -3.68 23.08
C GLY A 90 7.96 -3.06 22.87
N GLN A 91 8.82 -3.69 22.07
CA GLN A 91 10.19 -3.20 21.82
C GLN A 91 10.29 -2.68 20.39
N LEU A 92 10.73 -1.42 20.25
CA LEU A 92 11.01 -0.82 18.95
C LEU A 92 12.09 -1.60 18.21
N ILE A 93 11.86 -1.87 16.92
CA ILE A 93 12.83 -2.58 16.08
C ILE A 93 13.82 -1.59 15.46
N PRO A 94 15.14 -1.76 15.64
CA PRO A 94 16.12 -0.98 14.89
C PRO A 94 16.16 -1.41 13.40
N PRO A 95 16.61 -0.55 12.47
CA PRO A 95 16.88 -0.93 11.08
C PRO A 95 17.75 -2.19 10.99
N ALA A 96 17.59 -3.02 9.96
CA ALA A 96 18.29 -4.32 9.89
C ALA A 96 19.84 -4.21 9.81
N ASN A 97 20.36 -3.02 9.49
CA ASN A 97 21.80 -2.70 9.48
C ASN A 97 22.23 -1.72 10.57
N ALA A 98 21.34 -1.30 11.48
CA ALA A 98 21.78 -0.54 12.63
C ALA A 98 22.71 -1.45 13.45
N ALA A 99 23.97 -1.03 13.59
CA ALA A 99 24.97 -1.78 14.36
C ALA A 99 24.33 -2.26 15.66
N GLN A 100 24.54 -3.52 16.02
CA GLN A 100 24.11 -4.09 17.30
C GLN A 100 24.75 -3.29 18.45
N THR A 101 24.17 -2.14 18.77
CA THR A 101 24.49 -1.32 19.93
C THR A 101 23.84 -2.01 21.11
N THR A 102 24.61 -2.93 21.70
CA THR A 102 24.32 -3.50 23.01
C THR A 102 24.14 -2.36 24.01
N GLY A 103 22.89 -2.04 24.36
CA GLY A 103 22.55 -1.07 25.41
C GLY A 103 21.66 0.10 25.00
N GLU A 104 21.04 0.11 23.82
CA GLU A 104 20.08 1.16 23.49
C GLU A 104 18.79 0.97 24.31
N THR A 105 18.49 1.96 25.16
CA THR A 105 17.22 2.01 25.90
C THR A 105 16.10 2.01 24.87
N PRO A 106 15.11 1.09 24.93
CA PRO A 106 14.00 1.10 23.99
C PRO A 106 13.37 2.49 23.98
N PHE A 107 13.32 3.18 22.83
CA PHE A 107 12.57 4.42 22.79
C PHE A 107 11.10 4.12 23.12
N PRO A 108 10.41 5.02 23.84
CA PRO A 108 8.99 4.86 24.07
C PRO A 108 8.26 4.86 22.72
N GLN A 109 7.23 4.03 22.60
CA GLN A 109 6.30 4.06 21.47
C GLN A 109 5.75 5.49 21.30
N GLY A 110 5.58 5.94 20.06
CA GLY A 110 4.95 7.23 19.78
C GLY A 110 3.49 7.28 20.25
N ASP A 111 2.94 8.48 20.37
CA ASP A 111 1.56 8.68 20.86
C ASP A 111 0.58 9.08 19.74
N ALA A 112 0.87 8.70 18.49
CA ALA A 112 -0.07 8.90 17.39
C ALA A 112 -1.26 7.93 17.48
N ALA A 113 -2.42 8.39 17.04
CA ALA A 113 -3.51 7.53 16.63
C ALA A 113 -3.37 7.26 15.12
N VAL A 114 -3.16 6.02 14.73
CA VAL A 114 -2.94 5.62 13.33
C VAL A 114 -4.21 4.99 12.78
N PHE A 115 -4.84 5.63 11.80
CA PHE A 115 -5.96 5.02 11.07
C PHE A 115 -5.43 4.39 9.78
N PHE A 116 -5.43 3.05 9.73
CA PHE A 116 -4.90 2.27 8.61
C PHE A 116 -6.03 1.58 7.84
N VAL A 117 -6.22 1.95 6.57
CA VAL A 117 -7.21 1.31 5.70
C VAL A 117 -6.51 0.28 4.80
N HIS A 118 -6.76 -1.00 5.07
CA HIS A 118 -6.10 -2.11 4.37
C HIS A 118 -6.56 -2.23 2.90
N PRO A 119 -5.75 -2.85 2.01
CA PRO A 119 -6.11 -3.02 0.61
C PRO A 119 -7.18 -4.09 0.43
N THR A 120 -7.62 -4.27 -0.82
CA THR A 120 -8.58 -5.30 -1.24
C THR A 120 -8.12 -6.69 -0.80
N SER A 121 -8.90 -7.34 0.06
CA SER A 121 -8.70 -8.72 0.51
C SER A 121 -9.73 -9.70 -0.08
N TYR A 122 -10.84 -9.19 -0.61
CA TYR A 122 -11.90 -9.96 -1.25
C TYR A 122 -11.67 -10.16 -2.75
N TYR A 123 -11.36 -11.39 -3.15
CA TYR A 123 -11.04 -11.76 -4.54
C TYR A 123 -12.13 -12.60 -5.22
N SER A 124 -13.20 -12.94 -4.49
CA SER A 124 -14.29 -13.71 -5.08
C SER A 124 -15.08 -12.87 -6.09
N ARG A 125 -15.54 -13.54 -7.15
CA ARG A 125 -16.46 -12.98 -8.15
C ARG A 125 -17.93 -13.24 -7.83
N SER A 126 -18.26 -13.83 -6.68
CA SER A 126 -19.63 -14.16 -6.30
C SER A 126 -20.48 -12.93 -5.97
N SER A 127 -19.86 -11.83 -5.54
CA SER A 127 -20.50 -10.56 -5.26
C SER A 127 -19.57 -9.38 -5.51
N TRP A 128 -20.15 -8.19 -5.65
CA TRP A 128 -19.40 -6.94 -5.83
C TRP A 128 -18.75 -6.43 -4.54
N ASN A 129 -19.36 -6.72 -3.39
CA ASN A 129 -18.82 -6.40 -2.07
C ASN A 129 -18.68 -7.68 -1.23
N ALA A 130 -17.65 -7.71 -0.38
CA ALA A 130 -17.40 -8.80 0.55
C ALA A 130 -18.52 -8.89 1.60
N PRO A 131 -19.05 -10.09 1.88
CA PRO A 131 -19.72 -10.35 3.15
C PRO A 131 -18.80 -10.01 4.32
N LEU A 132 -19.33 -9.50 5.43
CA LEU A 132 -18.51 -9.14 6.60
C LEU A 132 -17.85 -10.38 7.24
N GLU A 133 -18.46 -11.55 7.08
CA GLU A 133 -18.01 -12.82 7.66
C GLU A 133 -17.25 -13.70 6.65
N ASP A 134 -16.82 -13.13 5.52
CA ASP A 134 -16.08 -13.86 4.49
C ASP A 134 -14.68 -14.25 4.99
N ARG A 135 -14.51 -15.54 5.29
CA ARG A 135 -13.30 -16.08 5.93
C ARG A 135 -12.02 -15.87 5.12
N ASP A 136 -12.10 -15.94 3.78
CA ASP A 136 -10.93 -15.80 2.91
C ASP A 136 -10.49 -14.33 2.83
N SER A 137 -11.46 -13.40 2.74
CA SER A 137 -11.21 -11.97 2.85
C SER A 137 -10.60 -11.63 4.21
N ASP A 138 -11.14 -12.16 5.30
CA ASP A 138 -10.66 -11.90 6.66
C ASP A 138 -9.23 -12.37 6.86
N HIS A 139 -8.95 -13.60 6.45
CA HIS A 139 -7.61 -14.16 6.56
C HIS A 139 -6.60 -13.28 5.81
N ARG A 140 -6.94 -12.87 4.58
CA ARG A 140 -6.06 -12.03 3.77
C ARG A 140 -5.95 -10.60 4.32
N ALA A 141 -7.02 -10.02 4.85
CA ALA A 141 -6.98 -8.72 5.51
C ALA A 141 -6.05 -8.73 6.73
N ASN A 142 -6.12 -9.77 7.57
CA ASN A 142 -5.20 -9.96 8.70
C ASN A 142 -3.73 -10.01 8.25
N LEU A 143 -3.43 -10.75 7.17
CA LEU A 143 -2.07 -10.79 6.62
C LEU A 143 -1.60 -9.42 6.11
N PHE A 144 -2.47 -8.64 5.47
CA PHE A 144 -2.14 -7.28 5.03
C PHE A 144 -1.96 -6.32 6.19
N VAL A 145 -2.81 -6.36 7.22
CA VAL A 145 -2.62 -5.56 8.42
C VAL A 145 -1.31 -5.95 9.11
N GLN A 146 -1.00 -7.24 9.21
CA GLN A 146 0.25 -7.74 9.77
C GLN A 146 1.48 -7.23 9.00
N GLY A 147 1.50 -7.36 7.67
CA GLY A 147 2.65 -7.00 6.86
C GLY A 147 2.80 -5.49 6.61
N MET A 148 1.69 -4.76 6.50
CA MET A 148 1.69 -3.36 6.07
C MET A 148 1.43 -2.38 7.21
N ALA A 149 0.40 -2.61 8.02
CA ALA A 149 0.05 -1.68 9.10
C ALA A 149 1.13 -1.66 10.19
N SER A 150 1.76 -2.81 10.44
CA SER A 150 2.84 -2.94 11.43
C SER A 150 4.02 -1.97 11.22
N ALA A 151 4.23 -1.46 9.99
CA ALA A 151 5.24 -0.44 9.73
C ALA A 151 4.96 0.87 10.52
N PHE A 152 3.72 1.14 10.87
CA PHE A 152 3.31 2.36 11.58
C PHE A 152 3.15 2.17 13.10
N ALA A 153 3.17 0.94 13.58
CA ALA A 153 2.75 0.58 14.93
C ALA A 153 3.69 1.11 16.04
N ASP A 154 4.90 1.49 15.67
CA ASP A 154 5.86 2.11 16.58
C ASP A 154 5.64 3.63 16.72
N ALA A 155 4.94 4.25 15.77
CA ALA A 155 4.51 5.64 15.87
C ALA A 155 3.27 5.81 16.76
N GLY A 156 2.52 4.73 17.01
CA GLY A 156 1.43 4.74 17.98
C GLY A 156 0.38 3.65 17.75
N GLU A 157 -0.82 3.89 18.26
CA GLU A 157 -1.91 2.93 18.31
C GLU A 157 -2.62 2.80 16.96
N ILE A 158 -2.67 1.58 16.41
CA ILE A 158 -3.29 1.32 15.11
C ILE A 158 -4.76 0.95 15.26
N TRP A 159 -5.56 1.54 14.37
CA TRP A 159 -6.95 1.23 14.14
C TRP A 159 -7.11 0.85 12.66
N ALA A 160 -7.44 -0.41 12.39
CA ALA A 160 -7.68 -0.92 11.05
C ALA A 160 -9.08 -1.54 10.98
N PRO A 161 -10.03 -0.92 10.26
CA PRO A 161 -11.42 -1.38 10.28
C PRO A 161 -11.64 -2.60 9.40
N ARG A 162 -12.61 -3.43 9.79
CA ARG A 162 -13.27 -4.39 8.91
C ARG A 162 -14.34 -3.63 8.11
N TYR A 163 -14.36 -3.79 6.79
CA TYR A 163 -15.36 -3.13 5.94
C TYR A 163 -15.75 -4.02 4.75
N ARG A 164 -16.94 -3.81 4.17
CA ARG A 164 -17.44 -4.58 3.02
C ARG A 164 -16.77 -4.15 1.72
N GLN A 165 -15.50 -4.53 1.61
CA GLN A 165 -14.63 -4.22 0.48
C GLN A 165 -15.30 -4.45 -0.86
N ALA A 166 -15.03 -3.57 -1.83
CA ALA A 166 -15.30 -3.91 -3.21
C ALA A 166 -14.33 -5.01 -3.65
N THR A 167 -14.82 -6.02 -4.35
CA THR A 167 -13.99 -7.14 -4.85
C THR A 167 -12.87 -6.63 -5.76
N LEU A 168 -11.78 -7.40 -5.88
CA LEU A 168 -10.71 -7.14 -6.84
C LEU A 168 -11.24 -6.89 -8.26
N GLY A 169 -12.30 -7.62 -8.63
CA GLY A 169 -13.00 -7.42 -9.90
C GLY A 169 -13.51 -6.00 -10.14
N ALA A 170 -13.86 -5.24 -9.10
CA ALA A 170 -14.33 -3.86 -9.25
C ALA A 170 -13.27 -2.94 -9.89
N PHE A 171 -11.99 -3.19 -9.63
CA PHE A 171 -10.89 -2.41 -10.22
C PHE A 171 -10.56 -2.82 -11.66
N LEU A 172 -10.97 -4.02 -12.04
CA LEU A 172 -10.73 -4.60 -13.36
C LEU A 172 -11.92 -4.40 -14.32
N ALA A 173 -13.11 -4.12 -13.79
CA ALA A 173 -14.34 -4.03 -14.56
C ALA A 173 -14.34 -2.86 -15.56
N GLU A 174 -14.87 -3.11 -16.76
CA GLU A 174 -15.17 -2.07 -17.76
C GLU A 174 -16.43 -1.27 -17.39
N ASP A 175 -17.41 -1.92 -16.74
CA ASP A 175 -18.57 -1.23 -16.16
C ASP A 175 -18.15 -0.44 -14.91
N ARG A 176 -17.67 0.77 -15.15
CA ARG A 176 -17.21 1.71 -14.11
C ARG A 176 -18.34 2.19 -13.21
N VAL A 177 -19.59 2.17 -13.67
CA VAL A 177 -20.74 2.61 -12.88
C VAL A 177 -21.02 1.59 -11.78
N THR A 178 -21.09 0.31 -12.14
CA THR A 178 -21.34 -0.77 -11.17
C THR A 178 -20.15 -0.95 -10.22
N ALA A 179 -18.93 -0.91 -10.76
CA ALA A 179 -17.72 -0.91 -9.93
C ALA A 179 -17.69 0.27 -8.95
N GLY A 180 -18.04 1.48 -9.42
CA GLY A 180 -18.13 2.68 -8.59
C GLY A 180 -19.10 2.50 -7.42
N LYS A 181 -20.31 1.96 -7.66
CA LYS A 181 -21.29 1.68 -6.59
C LYS A 181 -20.75 0.72 -5.52
N ALA A 182 -19.95 -0.26 -5.92
CA ALA A 182 -19.31 -1.20 -4.99
C ALA A 182 -18.25 -0.50 -4.14
N ILE A 183 -17.38 0.29 -4.77
CA ILE A 183 -16.35 1.09 -4.12
C ILE A 183 -16.98 2.11 -3.16
N ASP A 184 -18.01 2.84 -3.59
CA ASP A 184 -18.72 3.81 -2.75
C ASP A 184 -19.40 3.13 -1.56
N SER A 185 -19.86 1.89 -1.73
CA SER A 185 -20.43 1.10 -0.62
C SER A 185 -19.39 0.68 0.39
N ALA A 186 -18.19 0.29 -0.05
CA ALA A 186 -17.06 0.01 0.82
C ALA A 186 -16.59 1.28 1.56
N TYR A 187 -16.56 2.43 0.87
CA TYR A 187 -16.19 3.71 1.48
C TYR A 187 -17.11 4.11 2.63
N ARG A 188 -18.43 3.89 2.52
CA ARG A 188 -19.38 4.23 3.61
C ARG A 188 -19.04 3.52 4.92
N ASP A 189 -18.58 2.27 4.85
CA ASP A 189 -18.14 1.53 6.03
C ASP A 189 -16.83 2.12 6.61
N VAL A 190 -15.87 2.47 5.75
CA VAL A 190 -14.61 3.13 6.17
C VAL A 190 -14.89 4.50 6.80
N GLU A 191 -15.85 5.24 6.28
CA GLU A 191 -16.26 6.54 6.82
C GLU A 191 -16.86 6.40 8.23
N GLU A 192 -17.77 5.43 8.42
CA GLU A 192 -18.33 5.15 9.75
C GLU A 192 -17.25 4.70 10.74
N ALA A 193 -16.31 3.85 10.29
CA ALA A 193 -15.17 3.46 11.11
C ALA A 193 -14.29 4.64 11.51
N PHE A 194 -14.10 5.59 10.60
CA PHE A 194 -13.31 6.79 10.87
C PHE A 194 -13.96 7.66 11.95
N ASP A 195 -15.30 7.72 11.97
CA ASP A 195 -16.03 8.46 12.99
C ASP A 195 -15.90 7.81 14.38
N ALA A 196 -16.01 6.49 14.46
CA ALA A 196 -15.72 5.74 15.69
C ALA A 196 -14.25 5.91 16.14
N PHE A 197 -13.30 5.86 15.19
CA PHE A 197 -11.88 6.11 15.46
C PHE A 197 -11.67 7.49 16.07
N LEU A 198 -12.21 8.55 15.46
CA LEU A 198 -12.07 9.92 15.95
C LEU A 198 -12.72 10.11 17.33
N ALA A 199 -13.88 9.49 17.56
CA ALA A 199 -14.58 9.54 18.85
C ALA A 199 -13.77 8.88 19.98
N ALA A 200 -12.97 7.86 19.66
CA ALA A 200 -12.09 7.18 20.60
C ALA A 200 -10.80 7.96 20.93
N GLN A 201 -10.45 9.02 20.18
CA GLN A 201 -9.21 9.76 20.40
C GLN A 201 -9.40 11.04 21.23
N PRO A 202 -8.45 11.37 22.12
CA PRO A 202 -8.31 12.72 22.65
C PRO A 202 -8.24 13.77 21.52
N LYS A 203 -8.80 14.96 21.76
CA LYS A 203 -8.96 16.00 20.72
C LYS A 203 -7.63 16.54 20.18
N ASP A 204 -6.57 16.46 20.97
CA ASP A 204 -5.22 16.93 20.69
C ASP A 204 -4.29 15.81 20.20
N ARG A 205 -4.72 14.55 20.26
CA ARG A 205 -3.89 13.42 19.84
C ARG A 205 -3.52 13.52 18.36
N PRO A 206 -2.22 13.42 18.00
CA PRO A 206 -1.77 13.42 16.61
C PRO A 206 -2.34 12.24 15.85
N ILE A 207 -2.67 12.44 14.57
CA ILE A 207 -3.23 11.40 13.71
C ILE A 207 -2.29 11.13 12.55
N ILE A 208 -1.98 9.85 12.33
CA ILE A 208 -1.38 9.37 11.07
C ILE A 208 -2.49 8.66 10.29
N LEU A 209 -2.60 8.99 9.01
CA LEU A 209 -3.50 8.28 8.11
C LEU A 209 -2.67 7.44 7.16
N ALA A 210 -3.03 6.19 6.97
CA ALA A 210 -2.35 5.32 6.04
C ALA A 210 -3.35 4.43 5.31
N GLY A 211 -3.11 4.19 4.03
CA GLY A 211 -3.90 3.25 3.26
C GLY A 211 -3.08 2.65 2.13
N HIS A 212 -3.48 1.46 1.70
CA HIS A 212 -2.91 0.81 0.52
C HIS A 212 -4.00 0.47 -0.49
N SER A 213 -3.75 0.69 -1.78
CA SER A 213 -4.67 0.31 -2.88
C SER A 213 -6.10 0.82 -2.67
N GLN A 214 -7.12 -0.05 -2.54
CA GLN A 214 -8.49 0.34 -2.21
C GLN A 214 -8.57 1.21 -0.94
N GLY A 215 -7.78 0.91 0.08
CA GLY A 215 -7.73 1.72 1.29
C GLY A 215 -7.12 3.10 1.07
N ALA A 216 -6.12 3.21 0.19
CA ALA A 216 -5.58 4.50 -0.24
C ALA A 216 -6.60 5.31 -1.06
N LEU A 217 -7.37 4.66 -1.95
CA LEU A 217 -8.51 5.29 -2.63
C LEU A 217 -9.53 5.84 -1.63
N HIS A 218 -9.95 5.04 -0.66
CA HIS A 218 -10.87 5.49 0.39
C HIS A 218 -10.28 6.64 1.20
N LEU A 219 -8.98 6.60 1.49
CA LEU A 219 -8.28 7.68 2.17
C LEU A 219 -8.28 8.98 1.36
N THR A 220 -8.17 8.95 0.03
CA THR A 220 -8.32 10.18 -0.79
C THR A 220 -9.71 10.80 -0.65
N THR A 221 -10.75 9.97 -0.58
CA THR A 221 -12.14 10.44 -0.40
C THR A 221 -12.35 11.02 1.00
N LEU A 222 -11.83 10.35 2.02
CA LEU A 222 -11.85 10.81 3.41
C LEU A 222 -11.09 12.14 3.58
N LEU A 223 -9.90 12.25 3.01
CA LEU A 223 -9.12 13.50 2.99
C LEU A 223 -9.93 14.66 2.41
N ARG A 224 -10.55 14.45 1.25
CA ARG A 224 -11.34 15.48 0.57
C ARG A 224 -12.62 15.87 1.32
N THR A 225 -13.32 14.89 1.89
CA THR A 225 -14.69 15.12 2.41
C THR A 225 -14.73 15.39 3.91
N ARG A 226 -13.77 14.88 4.68
CA ARG A 226 -13.75 14.96 6.15
C ARG A 226 -12.60 15.81 6.70
N ILE A 227 -11.53 16.01 5.93
CA ILE A 227 -10.32 16.68 6.42
C ILE A 227 -10.13 18.04 5.75
N ALA A 228 -10.23 18.12 4.43
CA ALA A 228 -9.98 19.35 3.68
C ALA A 228 -10.86 20.51 4.16
N GLY A 229 -10.22 21.65 4.47
CA GLY A 229 -10.90 22.84 4.98
C GLY A 229 -11.41 22.74 6.43
N THR A 230 -11.15 21.63 7.15
CA THR A 230 -11.60 21.45 8.53
C THR A 230 -10.44 21.62 9.54
N PRO A 231 -10.74 21.86 10.83
CA PRO A 231 -9.72 21.83 11.88
C PRO A 231 -8.99 20.49 12.04
N LEU A 232 -9.57 19.38 11.58
CA LEU A 232 -8.98 18.04 11.66
C LEU A 232 -7.66 17.97 10.89
N ALA A 233 -7.51 18.73 9.79
CA ALA A 233 -6.28 18.79 9.01
C ALA A 233 -5.05 19.17 9.86
N LYS A 234 -5.24 19.98 10.91
CA LYS A 234 -4.17 20.39 11.82
C LYS A 234 -3.67 19.27 12.72
N ARG A 235 -4.46 18.21 12.91
CA ARG A 235 -4.10 17.02 13.71
C ARG A 235 -3.30 16.00 12.89
N ILE A 236 -3.28 16.13 11.57
CA ILE A 236 -2.64 15.15 10.70
C ILE A 236 -1.12 15.35 10.72
N VAL A 237 -0.40 14.32 11.17
CA VAL A 237 1.06 14.24 11.10
C VAL A 237 1.49 14.04 9.66
N ALA A 238 0.93 13.02 9.00
CA ALA A 238 1.14 12.70 7.59
C ALA A 238 0.01 11.77 7.10
N ALA A 239 -0.25 11.81 5.79
CA ALA A 239 -1.15 10.87 5.12
C ALA A 239 -0.37 10.05 4.09
N TYR A 240 -0.29 8.75 4.30
CA TYR A 240 0.37 7.77 3.44
C TYR A 240 -0.66 7.14 2.51
N VAL A 241 -0.81 7.70 1.30
CA VAL A 241 -1.73 7.24 0.27
C VAL A 241 -0.96 6.37 -0.72
N ILE A 242 -0.74 5.11 -0.36
CA ILE A 242 0.21 4.23 -1.05
C ILE A 242 -0.51 3.28 -2.01
N GLY A 243 0.05 3.04 -3.19
CA GLY A 243 -0.54 2.15 -4.19
C GLY A 243 -1.82 2.72 -4.83
N TRP A 244 -2.05 4.02 -4.74
CA TRP A 244 -3.14 4.68 -5.45
C TRP A 244 -2.69 5.99 -6.10
N PRO A 245 -2.93 6.19 -7.41
CA PRO A 245 -2.60 7.43 -8.10
C PRO A 245 -3.24 8.69 -7.47
N ILE A 246 -2.44 9.75 -7.34
CA ILE A 246 -2.92 11.10 -7.03
C ILE A 246 -2.40 12.04 -8.11
N SER A 247 -3.30 12.65 -8.88
CA SER A 247 -2.92 13.69 -9.83
C SER A 247 -2.36 14.91 -9.11
N LEU A 248 -1.15 15.34 -9.49
CA LEU A 248 -0.60 16.62 -9.04
C LEU A 248 -1.43 17.80 -9.56
N ASP A 249 -2.07 17.63 -10.72
CA ASP A 249 -2.78 18.69 -11.43
C ASP A 249 -4.24 18.83 -11.00
N THR A 250 -4.92 17.71 -10.74
CA THR A 250 -6.39 17.65 -10.62
C THR A 250 -6.91 17.10 -9.30
N ASP A 251 -6.05 16.48 -8.48
CA ASP A 251 -6.46 15.86 -7.21
C ASP A 251 -5.86 16.56 -6.00
N LEU A 252 -4.53 16.76 -6.00
CA LEU A 252 -3.77 17.13 -4.80
C LEU A 252 -4.32 18.36 -4.09
N ALA A 253 -4.67 19.41 -4.84
CA ALA A 253 -5.24 20.65 -4.28
C ALA A 253 -6.56 20.42 -3.52
N GLY A 254 -7.36 19.43 -3.93
CA GLY A 254 -8.63 19.08 -3.30
C GLY A 254 -8.52 18.22 -2.05
N LEU A 255 -7.34 17.68 -1.73
CA LEU A 255 -7.13 16.78 -0.59
C LEU A 255 -6.89 17.51 0.74
N GLY A 256 -6.70 18.83 0.70
CA GLY A 256 -6.57 19.66 1.92
C GLY A 256 -5.22 19.59 2.63
N LEU A 257 -4.29 18.78 2.14
CA LEU A 257 -2.89 18.71 2.59
C LEU A 257 -1.97 18.74 1.36
N PRO A 258 -0.84 19.45 1.40
CA PRO A 258 0.13 19.47 0.29
C PRO A 258 0.88 18.13 0.20
N ALA A 259 1.51 17.85 -0.94
CA ALA A 259 2.53 16.80 -1.02
C ALA A 259 3.73 17.17 -0.14
N CYS A 260 4.30 16.19 0.56
CA CYS A 260 5.51 16.41 1.36
C CYS A 260 6.67 16.88 0.47
N GLN A 261 7.50 17.80 0.94
CA GLN A 261 8.64 18.38 0.20
C GLN A 261 9.96 18.13 0.93
N THR A 262 9.89 17.86 2.23
CA THR A 262 11.04 17.46 3.03
C THR A 262 10.69 16.22 3.86
N PRO A 263 11.71 15.45 4.31
CA PRO A 263 11.46 14.25 5.09
C PRO A 263 10.83 14.54 6.47
N GLU A 264 11.09 15.72 7.03
CA GLU A 264 10.55 16.15 8.32
C GLU A 264 9.21 16.90 8.19
N GLN A 265 8.76 17.22 6.98
CA GLN A 265 7.52 17.97 6.80
C GLN A 265 6.33 17.23 7.43
N LYS A 266 5.52 17.95 8.19
CA LYS A 266 4.26 17.46 8.78
C LYS A 266 3.05 18.04 8.08
N GLY A 267 1.89 17.43 8.27
CA GLY A 267 0.64 17.84 7.65
C GLY A 267 0.70 17.77 6.12
N CYS A 268 1.25 16.67 5.59
CA CYS A 268 1.46 16.48 4.17
C CYS A 268 1.15 15.05 3.72
N ILE A 269 1.06 14.87 2.40
CA ILE A 269 0.70 13.62 1.74
C ILE A 269 1.94 12.99 1.11
N LEU A 270 2.09 11.68 1.30
CA LEU A 270 3.02 10.82 0.59
C LEU A 270 2.23 9.82 -0.24
N GLY A 271 2.76 9.43 -1.40
CA GLY A 271 2.18 8.38 -2.22
C GLY A 271 3.14 7.89 -3.29
N TRP A 272 3.05 6.60 -3.63
CA TRP A 272 3.83 5.96 -4.67
C TRP A 272 3.15 4.66 -5.13
N ALA A 273 3.52 4.18 -6.31
CA ALA A 273 3.12 2.89 -6.86
C ALA A 273 4.31 2.26 -7.60
N SER A 274 4.65 1.02 -7.27
CA SER A 274 5.98 0.45 -7.56
C SER A 274 6.01 -0.45 -8.80
N PHE A 275 7.01 -0.23 -9.65
CA PHE A 275 7.30 -1.05 -10.83
C PHE A 275 8.79 -1.39 -10.91
N ALA A 276 9.12 -2.59 -11.40
CA ALA A 276 10.51 -2.98 -11.69
C ALA A 276 10.79 -2.93 -13.20
N ASP A 277 12.06 -2.75 -13.56
CA ASP A 277 12.53 -2.71 -14.94
C ASP A 277 12.60 -4.12 -15.56
N PRO A 278 12.17 -4.30 -16.83
CA PRO A 278 11.44 -3.34 -17.65
C PRO A 278 9.98 -3.22 -17.19
N ALA A 279 9.49 -2.00 -16.98
CA ALA A 279 8.12 -1.76 -16.54
C ALA A 279 7.14 -1.70 -17.72
N ASP A 280 5.94 -2.25 -17.53
CA ASP A 280 4.78 -2.06 -18.40
C ASP A 280 3.58 -1.59 -17.57
N PRO A 281 3.43 -0.26 -17.38
CA PRO A 281 2.38 0.31 -16.55
C PRO A 281 1.04 0.49 -17.28
N VAL A 282 0.90 0.02 -18.53
CA VAL A 282 -0.25 0.37 -19.40
C VAL A 282 -1.59 0.06 -18.75
N MET A 283 -1.72 -1.07 -18.07
CA MET A 283 -2.95 -1.44 -17.35
C MET A 283 -3.36 -0.39 -16.30
N VAL A 284 -2.37 0.19 -15.60
CA VAL A 284 -2.61 1.21 -14.58
C VAL A 284 -2.87 2.56 -15.23
N THR A 285 -2.09 2.95 -16.24
CA THR A 285 -2.26 4.25 -16.91
C THR A 285 -3.57 4.34 -17.68
N ASP A 286 -4.00 3.28 -18.37
CA ASP A 286 -5.28 3.26 -19.11
C ASP A 286 -6.48 3.39 -18.14
N ALA A 287 -6.42 2.68 -17.01
CA ALA A 287 -7.45 2.78 -15.98
C ALA A 287 -7.49 4.19 -15.37
N TYR A 288 -6.33 4.76 -15.05
CA TYR A 288 -6.19 6.09 -14.45
C TYR A 288 -6.64 7.21 -15.41
N ASP A 289 -6.17 7.19 -16.66
CA ASP A 289 -6.45 8.19 -17.67
C ASP A 289 -7.93 8.23 -18.06
N GLY A 290 -8.65 7.11 -17.87
CA GLY A 290 -10.10 7.02 -18.03
C GLY A 290 -10.94 7.67 -16.91
N THR A 291 -10.32 8.30 -15.90
CA THR A 291 -11.02 8.89 -14.75
C THR A 291 -11.02 10.42 -14.73
N ILE A 292 -11.92 10.98 -13.91
CA ILE A 292 -12.05 12.43 -13.68
C ILE A 292 -11.42 12.78 -12.32
N GLY A 293 -10.60 13.84 -12.30
CA GLY A 293 -9.96 14.38 -11.11
C GLY A 293 -10.94 15.08 -10.18
N PHE A 294 -10.50 15.39 -8.97
CA PHE A 294 -11.37 15.99 -7.94
C PHE A 294 -11.86 17.41 -8.25
N ASP A 295 -11.22 18.09 -9.21
CA ASP A 295 -11.63 19.39 -9.74
C ASP A 295 -12.56 19.30 -10.98
N GLY A 296 -12.92 18.10 -11.41
CA GLY A 296 -13.81 17.85 -12.55
C GLY A 296 -13.12 17.77 -13.92
N ARG A 297 -11.81 18.00 -14.02
CA ARG A 297 -11.04 17.81 -15.26
C ARG A 297 -10.61 16.34 -15.42
N PRO A 298 -10.37 15.85 -16.65
CA PRO A 298 -9.83 14.49 -16.85
C PRO A 298 -8.45 14.32 -16.20
N ARG A 299 -8.17 13.13 -15.65
CA ARG A 299 -6.82 12.75 -15.19
C ARG A 299 -5.89 12.33 -16.32
N ALA A 300 -6.43 12.16 -17.53
CA ALA A 300 -5.70 11.74 -18.72
C ALA A 300 -4.40 12.53 -18.92
N GLY A 301 -3.26 11.82 -18.93
CA GLY A 301 -1.95 12.40 -19.16
C GLY A 301 -1.38 13.22 -18.00
N THR A 302 -2.10 13.35 -16.88
CA THR A 302 -1.58 14.05 -15.70
C THR A 302 -0.50 13.23 -15.00
N ARG A 303 0.46 13.93 -14.39
CA ARG A 303 1.50 13.31 -13.59
C ARG A 303 0.98 12.95 -12.21
N MET A 304 1.38 11.78 -11.72
CA MET A 304 1.03 11.29 -10.39
C MET A 304 2.08 11.72 -9.37
N LEU A 305 1.65 11.93 -8.12
CA LEU A 305 2.56 12.07 -6.99
C LEU A 305 3.40 10.80 -6.83
N CYS A 306 4.72 10.95 -6.88
CA CYS A 306 5.66 9.92 -6.48
C CYS A 306 6.54 10.44 -5.35
N THR A 307 6.39 9.86 -4.16
CA THR A 307 7.28 10.05 -3.02
C THR A 307 8.26 8.88 -2.97
N ASN A 308 9.57 9.16 -2.97
CA ASN A 308 10.56 8.11 -2.83
C ASN A 308 10.59 7.67 -1.35
N PRO A 309 10.24 6.41 -1.03
CA PRO A 309 10.16 5.95 0.35
C PRO A 309 11.53 5.86 1.04
N LEU A 310 12.64 5.86 0.29
CA LEU A 310 14.00 5.84 0.86
C LEU A 310 14.47 7.22 1.35
N THR A 311 13.96 8.29 0.73
CA THR A 311 14.33 9.67 1.06
C THR A 311 13.23 10.41 1.83
N GLY A 312 11.97 9.98 1.70
CA GLY A 312 10.80 10.68 2.26
C GLY A 312 10.41 11.94 1.47
N VAL A 313 10.93 12.10 0.24
CA VAL A 313 10.76 13.30 -0.60
C VAL A 313 10.33 12.91 -2.02
N PRO A 314 9.44 13.69 -2.66
CA PRO A 314 9.05 13.46 -4.05
C PRO A 314 10.17 13.55 -5.06
N ASP A 315 10.01 12.82 -6.17
CA ASP A 315 10.79 13.02 -7.39
C ASP A 315 12.30 12.88 -7.20
N THR A 316 12.71 12.01 -6.27
CA THR A 316 14.11 11.73 -5.95
C THR A 316 14.49 10.29 -6.31
N GLU A 317 15.79 10.05 -6.36
CA GLU A 317 16.42 8.74 -6.52
C GLU A 317 17.26 8.41 -5.28
N ALA A 318 17.29 7.13 -4.91
CA ALA A 318 18.17 6.60 -3.88
C ALA A 318 18.54 5.13 -4.20
N PRO A 319 19.80 4.74 -3.95
CA PRO A 319 20.29 3.41 -4.30
C PRO A 319 19.80 2.36 -3.28
N ALA A 320 19.98 1.09 -3.61
CA ALA A 320 19.48 -0.02 -2.78
C ALA A 320 20.01 0.00 -1.35
N GLU A 321 21.24 0.48 -1.13
CA GLU A 321 21.90 0.60 0.16
C GLU A 321 21.17 1.56 1.13
N ALA A 322 20.37 2.50 0.61
CA ALA A 322 19.52 3.37 1.40
C ALA A 322 18.28 2.67 1.97
N ASN A 323 17.99 1.44 1.53
CA ASN A 323 16.89 0.65 2.05
C ASN A 323 17.23 0.09 3.43
N LEU A 324 16.52 0.57 4.45
CA LEU A 324 16.70 0.20 5.86
C LEU A 324 16.17 -1.21 6.17
N GLY A 325 15.37 -1.78 5.28
CA GLY A 325 14.76 -3.09 5.48
C GLY A 325 13.55 -3.33 4.58
N THR A 326 13.72 -4.23 3.62
CA THR A 326 12.65 -4.91 2.88
C THR A 326 12.09 -6.04 3.75
N LEU A 327 10.79 -6.00 4.02
CA LEU A 327 10.07 -7.10 4.62
C LEU A 327 9.78 -8.16 3.56
N LYS A 328 10.59 -9.22 3.55
CA LYS A 328 10.40 -10.38 2.69
C LYS A 328 9.41 -11.36 3.35
N PRO A 329 8.24 -11.62 2.76
CA PRO A 329 7.32 -12.62 3.27
C PRO A 329 7.89 -14.03 3.08
N THR A 330 7.67 -14.89 4.06
CA THR A 330 7.96 -16.33 4.04
C THR A 330 6.69 -17.11 4.41
N GLU A 331 6.69 -18.42 4.14
CA GLU A 331 5.57 -19.32 4.50
C GLU A 331 4.18 -18.84 4.04
N GLY A 332 4.09 -18.23 2.86
CA GLY A 332 2.82 -17.71 2.34
C GLY A 332 2.29 -16.51 3.12
N PHE A 333 3.17 -15.56 3.47
CA PHE A 333 2.89 -14.33 4.24
C PHE A 333 2.63 -14.52 5.73
N LYS A 334 2.66 -15.76 6.23
CA LYS A 334 2.52 -16.05 7.66
C LYS A 334 3.72 -15.59 8.47
N SER A 335 4.89 -15.63 7.85
CA SER A 335 6.16 -15.30 8.48
C SER A 335 6.89 -14.25 7.64
N GLY A 336 7.93 -13.62 8.18
CA GLY A 336 8.74 -12.68 7.42
C GLY A 336 10.12 -12.39 8.00
N SER A 337 11.00 -11.93 7.13
CA SER A 337 12.37 -11.52 7.46
C SER A 337 12.63 -10.11 6.95
N LEU A 338 13.32 -9.29 7.75
CA LEU A 338 13.70 -7.93 7.36
C LEU A 338 15.11 -7.94 6.75
N ILE A 339 15.25 -7.47 5.51
CA ILE A 339 16.52 -7.52 4.75
C ILE A 339 16.84 -6.12 4.20
N ALA A 340 17.91 -5.51 4.69
CA ALA A 340 18.33 -4.19 4.25
C ALA A 340 19.20 -4.21 2.98
N GLY A 341 19.28 -3.07 2.30
CA GLY A 341 20.25 -2.85 1.23
C GLY A 341 19.95 -3.59 -0.07
N ARG A 342 18.67 -3.83 -0.41
CA ARG A 342 18.29 -4.72 -1.53
C ARG A 342 17.49 -4.08 -2.65
N ILE A 343 16.61 -3.15 -2.32
CA ILE A 343 15.69 -2.53 -3.28
C ILE A 343 15.92 -1.03 -3.28
N GLY A 344 16.37 -0.49 -4.42
CA GLY A 344 16.48 0.95 -4.64
C GLY A 344 15.12 1.57 -4.95
N ALA A 345 15.10 2.89 -5.13
CA ALA A 345 13.89 3.58 -5.53
C ALA A 345 14.23 4.84 -6.32
N ARG A 346 13.54 5.03 -7.45
CA ARG A 346 13.61 6.23 -8.28
C ARG A 346 12.21 6.59 -8.75
N CYS A 347 11.76 7.78 -8.44
CA CYS A 347 10.54 8.29 -9.06
C CYS A 347 10.81 8.60 -10.53
N ASP A 348 9.99 8.06 -11.44
CA ASP A 348 10.13 8.39 -12.85
C ASP A 348 9.63 9.83 -13.14
N ASP A 349 10.24 10.46 -14.13
CA ASP A 349 9.98 11.84 -14.53
C ASP A 349 8.78 11.98 -15.49
N THR A 350 8.23 10.87 -15.98
CA THR A 350 7.15 10.85 -16.98
C THR A 350 5.76 10.81 -16.36
N ARG A 351 5.41 9.75 -15.64
CA ARG A 351 4.06 9.51 -15.09
C ARG A 351 4.05 9.53 -13.57
N GLY A 352 5.19 9.37 -12.90
CA GLY A 352 5.27 9.41 -11.43
C GLY A 352 4.99 8.05 -10.77
N PHE A 353 5.50 6.97 -11.37
CA PHE A 353 5.69 5.67 -10.75
C PHE A 353 7.02 5.59 -10.01
N LEU A 354 7.08 4.69 -9.04
CA LEU A 354 8.30 4.37 -8.31
C LEU A 354 9.00 3.19 -8.98
N MET A 355 10.13 3.46 -9.61
CA MET A 355 10.98 2.45 -10.22
C MET A 355 11.88 1.82 -9.16
N ILE A 356 11.79 0.50 -8.97
CA ILE A 356 12.49 -0.23 -7.90
C ILE A 356 13.76 -0.96 -8.37
N GLY A 357 14.17 -0.72 -9.62
CA GLY A 357 15.31 -1.36 -10.26
C GLY A 357 14.94 -2.68 -10.95
N ASP A 358 15.92 -3.58 -11.09
CA ASP A 358 15.81 -4.81 -11.88
C ASP A 358 14.82 -5.83 -11.28
N ALA A 359 13.85 -6.28 -12.10
CA ALA A 359 12.88 -7.31 -11.72
C ALA A 359 13.55 -8.64 -11.30
N GLU A 360 14.69 -9.01 -11.90
CA GLU A 360 15.44 -10.22 -11.57
C GLU A 360 16.02 -10.19 -10.16
N VAL A 361 16.29 -8.98 -9.64
CA VAL A 361 16.69 -8.76 -8.25
C VAL A 361 15.46 -8.74 -7.36
N ALA A 362 14.46 -7.90 -7.70
CA ALA A 362 13.28 -7.66 -6.87
C ALA A 362 12.46 -8.92 -6.60
N LYS A 363 12.36 -9.85 -7.58
CA LYS A 363 11.61 -11.11 -7.43
C LYS A 363 12.10 -12.00 -6.29
N ASN A 364 13.34 -11.82 -5.81
CA ASN A 364 13.91 -12.64 -4.73
C ASN A 364 13.42 -12.23 -3.33
N TYR A 365 12.75 -11.08 -3.22
CA TYR A 365 12.28 -10.50 -1.97
C TYR A 365 10.76 -10.51 -1.82
N VAL A 366 10.07 -11.16 -2.75
CA VAL A 366 8.62 -11.21 -2.85
C VAL A 366 8.17 -12.64 -3.16
N VAL A 367 6.88 -12.91 -2.98
CA VAL A 367 6.25 -14.12 -3.54
C VAL A 367 5.92 -13.83 -5.01
N ALA A 368 6.62 -14.50 -5.93
CA ALA A 368 6.52 -14.22 -7.37
C ALA A 368 5.07 -14.25 -7.91
N GLY A 369 4.20 -15.13 -7.39
CA GLY A 369 2.79 -15.22 -7.80
C GLY A 369 1.91 -14.03 -7.43
N TYR A 370 2.43 -13.07 -6.67
CA TYR A 370 1.74 -11.82 -6.28
C TYR A 370 2.35 -10.58 -6.95
N VAL A 371 3.35 -10.75 -7.82
CA VAL A 371 3.79 -9.68 -8.73
C VAL A 371 2.78 -9.62 -9.87
N LEU A 372 2.17 -8.46 -10.08
CA LEU A 372 1.15 -8.26 -11.09
C LEU A 372 1.78 -8.12 -12.49
N PRO A 373 1.01 -8.35 -13.57
CA PRO A 373 1.49 -8.19 -14.93
C PRO A 373 2.17 -6.84 -15.17
N GLY A 374 3.21 -6.84 -16.01
CA GLY A 374 3.98 -5.65 -16.36
C GLY A 374 5.04 -5.25 -15.34
N ASN A 375 5.56 -6.22 -14.56
CA ASN A 375 6.49 -5.99 -13.45
C ASN A 375 5.93 -4.99 -12.44
N ASN A 376 4.64 -5.13 -12.14
CA ASN A 376 3.93 -4.29 -11.19
C ASN A 376 4.02 -4.91 -9.78
N TYR A 377 4.72 -4.22 -8.88
CA TYR A 377 4.99 -4.66 -7.51
C TYR A 377 4.00 -4.06 -6.50
N HIS A 378 2.83 -3.59 -6.95
CA HIS A 378 1.77 -2.95 -6.16
C HIS A 378 1.45 -3.65 -4.82
N VAL A 379 1.40 -4.98 -4.76
CA VAL A 379 1.15 -5.73 -3.50
C VAL A 379 2.21 -5.46 -2.42
N TYR A 380 3.40 -4.98 -2.82
CA TYR A 380 4.58 -4.82 -1.99
C TYR A 380 5.00 -3.35 -1.80
N ASP A 381 4.18 -2.37 -2.21
CA ASP A 381 4.52 -0.95 -2.13
C ASP A 381 4.97 -0.52 -0.72
N ILE A 382 4.38 -1.10 0.34
CA ILE A 382 4.80 -0.84 1.72
C ILE A 382 5.92 -1.80 2.14
N THR A 383 5.77 -3.10 1.87
CA THR A 383 6.66 -4.11 2.46
C THR A 383 8.09 -4.06 1.90
N LEU A 384 8.31 -3.64 0.64
CA LEU A 384 9.66 -3.46 0.11
C LEU A 384 10.46 -2.36 0.84
N PHE A 385 9.74 -1.45 1.51
CA PHE A 385 10.30 -0.30 2.20
C PHE A 385 9.86 -0.24 3.66
N TRP A 386 9.49 -1.38 4.26
CA TRP A 386 8.84 -1.46 5.59
C TRP A 386 9.57 -0.65 6.66
N ALA A 387 10.90 -0.83 6.76
CA ALA A 387 11.70 -0.12 7.75
C ALA A 387 11.86 1.38 7.46
N ASN A 388 11.87 1.76 6.17
CA ASN A 388 11.92 3.16 5.76
C ASN A 388 10.59 3.87 6.05
N VAL A 389 9.45 3.24 5.76
CA VAL A 389 8.10 3.76 6.09
C VAL A 389 7.97 3.97 7.60
N ARG A 390 8.42 2.99 8.38
CA ARG A 390 8.47 3.10 9.85
C ARG A 390 9.31 4.28 10.33
N ALA A 391 10.52 4.43 9.79
CA ALA A 391 11.40 5.54 10.15
C ALA A 391 10.81 6.90 9.75
N ASP A 392 10.21 7.01 8.57
CA ASP A 392 9.56 8.24 8.11
C ASP A 392 8.38 8.64 9.03
N ALA A 393 7.52 7.69 9.40
CA ALA A 393 6.40 7.94 10.32
C ALA A 393 6.87 8.45 11.69
N LEU A 394 7.90 7.83 12.28
CA LEU A 394 8.49 8.26 13.55
C LEU A 394 9.12 9.66 13.46
N ARG A 395 9.79 9.97 12.35
CA ARG A 395 10.43 11.27 12.11
C ARG A 395 9.41 12.40 11.99
N ARG A 396 8.34 12.18 11.22
CA ARG A 396 7.27 13.16 11.04
C ARG A 396 6.49 13.36 12.34
N LEU A 397 6.25 12.29 13.10
CA LEU A 397 5.62 12.39 14.42
C LEU A 397 6.49 13.21 15.38
N ALA A 398 7.78 12.92 15.49
CA ALA A 398 8.69 13.70 16.32
C ALA A 398 8.68 15.18 15.93
N THR A 399 8.69 15.49 14.63
CA THR A 399 8.59 16.88 14.13
C THR A 399 7.24 17.52 14.44
N TYR A 400 6.16 16.73 14.42
CA TYR A 400 4.83 17.18 14.83
C TYR A 400 4.82 17.60 16.30
N GLU A 401 5.40 16.78 17.16
CA GLU A 401 5.49 16.98 18.61
C GLU A 401 6.57 17.99 19.03
N GLY A 402 7.42 18.46 18.11
CA GLY A 402 8.54 19.34 18.42
C GLY A 402 9.69 18.65 19.16
N LYS A 403 9.82 17.32 18.99
CA LYS A 403 10.85 16.48 19.60
C LYS A 403 11.95 16.14 18.59
N PRO A 404 13.17 15.81 19.03
CA PRO A 404 14.20 15.23 18.16
C PRO A 404 13.71 13.92 17.53
N SER A 405 14.08 13.69 16.26
CA SER A 405 13.80 12.42 15.58
C SER A 405 14.46 11.25 16.33
N PRO A 406 13.72 10.17 16.67
CA PRO A 406 14.30 8.99 17.32
C PRO A 406 14.99 8.05 16.32
N VAL A 407 14.94 8.38 15.03
CA VAL A 407 15.53 7.57 13.95
C VAL A 407 16.59 8.37 13.20
N PRO A 408 17.60 7.69 12.59
CA PRO A 408 18.61 8.35 11.77
C PRO A 408 17.98 9.18 10.64
N PRO A 409 18.66 10.24 10.16
CA PRO A 409 18.23 10.98 8.98
C PRO A 409 17.97 10.05 7.79
N PRO A 410 17.04 10.39 6.89
CA PRO A 410 16.82 9.62 5.68
C PRO A 410 18.02 9.72 4.74
N ALA A 411 18.05 8.87 3.73
CA ALA A 411 19.09 8.96 2.71
C ALA A 411 18.99 10.29 1.96
N ALA A 412 20.14 10.90 1.68
CA ALA A 412 20.20 12.04 0.77
C ALA A 412 19.84 11.57 -0.65
N PRO A 413 19.03 12.34 -1.40
CA PRO A 413 18.79 12.04 -2.80
C PRO A 413 20.09 11.93 -3.59
N THR A 414 20.22 10.93 -4.45
CA THR A 414 21.30 10.92 -5.43
C THR A 414 21.04 12.00 -6.47
N ALA A 415 22.10 12.72 -6.87
CA ALA A 415 21.99 13.68 -7.96
C ALA A 415 21.48 12.95 -9.21
N PRO A 416 20.51 13.54 -9.96
CA PRO A 416 20.06 12.94 -11.20
C PRO A 416 21.28 12.76 -12.14
N PRO A 417 21.37 11.65 -12.88
CA PRO A 417 22.43 11.49 -13.87
C PRO A 417 22.42 12.71 -14.81
N PRO A 418 23.59 13.24 -15.21
CA PRO A 418 23.65 14.37 -16.14
C PRO A 418 22.87 14.01 -17.40
N ALA A 419 21.98 14.91 -17.83
CA ALA A 419 21.17 14.71 -19.03
C ALA A 419 22.09 14.30 -20.18
N SER A 420 21.83 13.12 -20.77
CA SER A 420 22.53 12.65 -21.95
C SER A 420 22.44 13.74 -23.01
N ALA A 421 23.59 14.34 -23.36
CA ALA A 421 23.65 15.38 -24.36
C ALA A 421 23.03 14.84 -25.65
N ALA A 422 21.94 15.48 -26.10
CA ALA A 422 21.35 15.21 -27.39
C ALA A 422 22.46 15.21 -28.44
N SER A 423 22.65 14.09 -29.13
CA SER A 423 23.61 13.99 -30.21
C SER A 423 23.25 15.02 -31.28
N SER A 424 24.14 15.99 -31.46
CA SER A 424 24.01 17.01 -32.52
C SER A 424 23.74 16.33 -33.87
N PRO A 425 22.85 16.89 -34.71
CA PRO A 425 22.63 16.35 -36.04
C PRO A 425 23.93 16.49 -36.84
N ARG A 426 24.39 15.39 -37.41
CA ARG A 426 25.50 15.42 -38.38
C ARG A 426 25.02 16.20 -39.60
N THR A 427 25.67 17.35 -39.84
CA THR A 427 25.61 18.11 -41.10
C THR A 427 26.33 17.38 -42.22
#